data_AF-A0A2G1WZ92-F1
#
_entry.id   AF-A0A2G1WZ92-F1
#
_cell.length_a   1.000
_cell.length_b   1.000
_cell.length_c   1.000
_cell.angle_alpha   90.00
_cell.angle_beta   90.00
_cell.angle_gamma   90.00
#
_symmetry.space_group_name_H-M   'P 1'
#
loop_
_entity.id
_entity.type
_entity.pdbx_description
1 polymer ?
#
loop_
_entity_poly.entity_id
_entity_poly.type
_entity_poly.pdbx_seq_one_letter_code
_entity_poly.pdbx_strand_id
1 'polypeptide(L)'
;MSDAAGADGDRRLRVDLDVDPTGDRACPIVSEADEAAAVAVNAVGDECVVDVTTPEGEVRRGTGEVDADCLCHAFGRLGYVPHFRRVEDGTILVTAYVDDRGAVRRLVEELREAV
;
A
#
# COMPACT_ATOMS: atom_id res chain seq x y z
N MET A 1 36.56 -6.20 -23.11
CA MET A 1 36.29 -6.82 -21.80
C MET A 1 36.77 -5.84 -20.75
N SER A 2 35.89 -4.97 -20.28
CA SER A 2 36.18 -4.04 -19.19
C SER A 2 35.18 -4.38 -18.11
N ASP A 3 35.64 -5.10 -17.08
CA ASP A 3 34.88 -5.37 -15.87
C ASP A 3 34.72 -4.06 -15.11
N ALA A 4 33.70 -3.29 -15.48
CA ALA A 4 33.13 -2.31 -14.59
C ALA A 4 32.17 -3.06 -13.66
N ALA A 5 32.73 -3.65 -12.60
CA ALA A 5 31.97 -3.94 -11.39
C ALA A 5 31.53 -2.61 -10.80
N GLY A 6 30.49 -2.01 -11.41
CA GLY A 6 29.79 -0.88 -10.84
C GLY A 6 29.22 -1.32 -9.51
N ALA A 7 29.37 -0.49 -8.50
CA ALA A 7 28.66 -0.67 -7.24
C ALA A 7 27.14 -0.70 -7.53
N ASP A 8 26.58 -1.90 -7.65
CA ASP A 8 25.14 -2.16 -7.61
C ASP A 8 24.68 -1.95 -6.17
N GLY A 9 24.61 -0.68 -5.77
CA GLY A 9 23.81 -0.29 -4.62
C GLY A 9 22.35 -0.54 -4.98
N ASP A 10 21.81 -1.65 -4.48
CA ASP A 10 20.39 -2.02 -4.31
C ASP A 10 19.38 -1.08 -5.03
N ARG A 11 19.39 -1.10 -6.37
CA ARG A 11 18.54 -0.19 -7.17
C ARG A 11 17.10 -0.69 -7.14
N ARG A 12 16.31 -0.20 -6.18
CA ARG A 12 14.88 -0.50 -6.10
C ARG A 12 14.08 0.28 -7.14
N LEU A 13 13.04 -0.35 -7.67
CA LEU A 13 12.06 0.25 -8.54
C LEU A 13 10.95 0.86 -7.68
N ARG A 14 10.70 2.16 -7.85
CA ARG A 14 9.49 2.80 -7.34
C ARG A 14 8.31 2.42 -8.23
N VAL A 15 7.24 1.93 -7.63
CA VAL A 15 5.97 1.65 -8.29
C VAL A 15 4.90 2.45 -7.57
N ASP A 16 4.10 3.17 -8.36
CA ASP A 16 2.91 3.87 -7.90
C ASP A 16 1.70 3.11 -8.47
N LEU A 17 0.78 2.69 -7.59
CA LEU A 17 -0.38 1.87 -7.91
C LEU A 17 -1.64 2.56 -7.42
N ASP A 18 -2.62 2.72 -8.30
CA ASP A 18 -3.99 3.04 -7.90
C ASP A 18 -4.71 1.72 -7.60
N VAL A 19 -5.09 1.52 -6.34
CA VAL A 19 -5.70 0.28 -5.85
C VAL A 19 -7.12 0.58 -5.40
N ASP A 20 -8.08 -0.16 -5.94
CA ASP A 20 -9.47 -0.11 -5.51
C ASP A 20 -9.69 -1.17 -4.41
N PRO A 21 -9.96 -0.79 -3.15
CA PRO A 21 -10.18 -1.73 -2.06
C PRO A 21 -11.65 -2.16 -1.92
N THR A 22 -12.52 -1.96 -2.92
CA THR A 22 -13.98 -2.21 -2.86
C THR A 22 -14.42 -3.68 -2.81
N GLY A 23 -13.55 -4.60 -2.36
CA GLY A 23 -13.97 -5.93 -1.95
C GLY A 23 -15.03 -5.90 -0.82
N ASP A 24 -15.57 -7.07 -0.44
CA ASP A 24 -16.68 -7.21 0.52
C ASP A 24 -16.41 -6.60 1.92
N ARG A 25 -15.17 -6.16 2.21
CA ARG A 25 -14.78 -5.44 3.42
C ARG A 25 -14.16 -4.08 3.06
N ALA A 26 -14.79 -3.01 3.54
CA ALA A 26 -14.27 -1.66 3.37
C ALA A 26 -12.96 -1.46 4.18
N CYS A 27 -11.85 -1.23 3.49
CA CYS A 27 -10.61 -0.81 4.13
C CYS A 27 -10.84 0.49 4.93
N PRO A 28 -10.40 0.57 6.20
CA PRO A 28 -10.59 1.78 7.02
C PRO A 28 -10.03 3.06 6.39
N ILE A 29 -9.06 2.96 5.47
CA ILE A 29 -8.48 4.13 4.78
C ILE A 29 -9.54 4.84 3.93
N VAL A 30 -10.37 4.08 3.19
CA VAL A 30 -11.40 4.65 2.30
C VAL A 30 -12.71 4.93 3.03
N SER A 31 -12.98 4.26 4.16
CA SER A 31 -14.22 4.52 4.92
C SER A 31 -14.18 5.82 5.71
N GLU A 32 -13.00 6.29 6.11
CA GLU A 32 -12.87 7.48 6.96
C GLU A 32 -12.90 8.80 6.17
N ALA A 33 -12.48 8.80 4.89
CA ALA A 33 -12.56 9.98 4.04
C ALA A 33 -12.55 9.63 2.53
N ASP A 34 -13.34 10.39 1.76
CA ASP A 34 -13.33 10.33 0.29
C ASP A 34 -12.02 10.89 -0.30
N GLU A 35 -11.36 11.79 0.43
CA GLU A 35 -10.09 12.41 0.08
C GLU A 35 -9.14 12.46 1.28
N ALA A 36 -7.86 12.18 1.06
CA ALA A 36 -6.83 12.20 2.10
C ALA A 36 -5.54 12.88 1.62
N ALA A 37 -4.99 13.77 2.45
CA ALA A 37 -3.68 14.40 2.23
C ALA A 37 -2.51 13.55 2.75
N ALA A 38 -2.76 12.72 3.76
CA ALA A 38 -1.80 11.76 4.29
C ALA A 38 -2.53 10.59 4.97
N VAL A 39 -1.90 9.42 4.95
CA VAL A 39 -2.41 8.22 5.61
C VAL A 39 -1.26 7.54 6.36
N ALA A 40 -1.48 7.25 7.65
CA ALA A 40 -0.58 6.43 8.46
C ALA A 40 -1.28 5.14 8.86
N VAL A 41 -0.60 4.00 8.68
CA VAL A 41 -1.16 2.68 8.98
C VAL A 41 -0.23 1.94 9.92
N ASN A 42 -0.82 1.37 10.97
CA ASN A 42 -0.15 0.43 11.86
C ASN A 42 -0.93 -0.88 11.81
N ALA A 43 -0.40 -1.89 11.11
CA ALA A 43 -0.95 -3.24 11.08
C ALA A 43 -0.06 -4.16 11.93
N VAL A 44 -0.63 -4.76 12.97
CA VAL A 44 0.08 -5.63 13.91
C VAL A 44 -0.78 -6.85 14.19
N GLY A 45 -0.27 -8.03 13.83
CA GLY A 45 -1.08 -9.25 13.87
C GLY A 45 -2.24 -9.14 12.88
N ASP A 46 -3.45 -9.40 13.37
CA ASP A 46 -4.67 -9.42 12.57
C ASP A 46 -5.49 -8.12 12.73
N GLU A 47 -4.89 -7.07 13.29
CA GLU A 47 -5.54 -5.77 13.50
C GLU A 47 -4.75 -4.63 12.85
N CYS A 48 -5.46 -3.63 12.34
CA CYS A 48 -4.88 -2.38 11.88
C CYS A 48 -5.55 -1.16 12.52
N VAL A 49 -4.73 -0.12 12.72
CA VAL A 49 -5.17 1.24 13.05
C VAL A 49 -4.70 2.15 11.92
N VAL A 50 -5.62 2.96 11.40
CA VAL A 50 -5.32 3.95 10.36
C VAL A 50 -5.63 5.34 10.87
N ASP A 51 -4.71 6.27 10.64
CA ASP A 51 -4.92 7.70 10.84
C ASP A 51 -4.95 8.35 9.45
N VAL A 52 -6.11 8.87 9.05
CA VAL A 52 -6.35 9.55 7.78
C VAL A 52 -6.40 11.05 8.03
N THR A 53 -5.50 11.79 7.40
CA THR A 53 -5.48 13.26 7.48
C THR A 53 -6.20 13.84 6.26
N THR A 54 -7.28 14.59 6.48
CA THR A 54 -8.03 15.27 5.40
C THR A 54 -7.21 16.43 4.80
N PRO A 55 -7.57 16.96 3.62
CA PRO A 55 -6.94 18.16 3.06
C PRO A 55 -6.96 19.38 3.99
N GLU A 56 -7.94 19.49 4.88
CA GLU A 56 -8.07 20.56 5.88
C GLU A 56 -7.21 20.34 7.13
N GLY A 57 -6.56 19.18 7.24
CA GLY A 57 -5.71 18.80 8.37
C GLY A 57 -6.46 18.15 9.54
N GLU A 58 -7.73 17.79 9.38
CA GLU A 58 -8.44 16.95 10.36
C GLU A 58 -7.87 15.53 10.34
N VAL A 59 -7.67 14.91 11.50
CA VAL A 59 -7.24 13.51 11.60
C VAL A 59 -8.42 12.64 12.02
N ARG A 60 -8.76 11.67 11.18
CA ARG A 60 -9.78 10.65 11.42
C ARG A 60 -9.12 9.30 11.66
N ARG A 61 -9.64 8.54 12.61
CA ARG A 61 -9.06 7.26 13.01
C ARG A 61 -10.02 6.13 12.75
N GLY A 62 -9.58 5.17 11.94
CA GLY A 62 -10.28 3.92 11.69
C GLY A 62 -9.51 2.73 12.26
N THR A 63 -10.23 1.63 12.49
CA THR A 63 -9.65 0.33 12.87
C THR A 63 -10.27 -0.76 12.01
N GLY A 64 -9.50 -1.81 11.70
CA GLY A 64 -10.00 -2.93 10.91
C GLY A 64 -9.21 -4.21 11.16
N GLU A 65 -9.76 -5.32 10.69
CA GLU A 65 -9.09 -6.63 10.70
C GLU A 65 -8.18 -6.76 9.47
N VAL A 66 -7.03 -7.40 9.65
CA VAL A 66 -6.06 -7.70 8.58
C VAL A 66 -6.11 -9.20 8.33
N ASP A 67 -6.61 -9.58 7.17
CA ASP A 67 -6.64 -10.96 6.71
C ASP A 67 -6.10 -11.07 5.27
N ALA A 68 -6.34 -12.22 4.62
CA ALA A 68 -5.86 -12.50 3.27
C ALA A 68 -6.41 -11.54 2.21
N ASP A 69 -7.56 -10.91 2.47
CA ASP A 69 -8.26 -10.01 1.54
C ASP A 69 -7.82 -8.54 1.76
N CYS A 70 -6.82 -8.32 2.62
CA CYS A 70 -6.32 -6.98 2.93
C CYS A 70 -5.13 -6.61 2.03
N LEU A 71 -5.18 -5.42 1.44
CA LEU A 71 -4.04 -4.85 0.71
C LEU A 71 -2.73 -4.82 1.54
N CYS A 72 -2.81 -4.52 2.84
CA CYS A 72 -1.66 -4.55 3.75
C CYS A 72 -1.04 -5.96 3.85
N HIS A 73 -1.89 -6.99 3.80
CA HIS A 73 -1.45 -8.38 3.78
C HIS A 73 -0.74 -8.74 2.47
N ALA A 74 -1.27 -8.33 1.32
CA ALA A 74 -0.65 -8.56 0.01
C ALA A 74 0.78 -7.97 -0.07
N PHE A 75 0.97 -6.72 0.39
CA PHE A 75 2.32 -6.12 0.48
C PHE A 75 3.21 -6.84 1.50
N GLY A 76 2.67 -7.15 2.69
CA GLY A 76 3.40 -7.81 3.77
C GLY A 76 3.90 -9.20 3.39
N ARG A 77 3.11 -9.99 2.65
CA ARG A 77 3.51 -11.33 2.14
C ARG A 77 4.77 -11.30 1.28
N LEU A 78 4.98 -10.21 0.55
CA LEU A 78 6.14 -10.02 -0.31
C LEU A 78 7.28 -9.23 0.38
N GLY A 79 7.10 -8.83 1.64
CA GLY A 79 8.08 -8.07 2.40
C GLY A 79 8.20 -6.59 1.98
N TYR A 80 7.20 -6.05 1.30
CA TYR A 80 7.18 -4.64 0.89
C TYR A 80 6.38 -3.79 1.89
N VAL A 81 6.89 -2.60 2.17
CA VAL A 81 6.18 -1.61 3.02
C VAL A 81 5.47 -0.63 2.10
N PRO A 82 4.13 -0.64 2.05
CA PRO A 82 3.37 0.30 1.24
C PRO A 82 3.38 1.70 1.88
N HIS A 83 3.48 2.73 1.04
CA HIS A 83 3.27 4.11 1.42
C HIS A 83 1.95 4.61 0.83
N PHE A 84 0.94 4.70 1.68
CA PHE A 84 -0.37 5.26 1.34
C PHE A 84 -0.26 6.77 1.17
N ARG A 85 -0.48 7.27 -0.04
CA ARG A 85 -0.26 8.69 -0.38
C ARG A 85 -1.53 9.51 -0.22
N ARG A 86 -2.63 9.03 -0.81
CA ARG A 86 -3.93 9.71 -0.84
C ARG A 86 -5.03 8.72 -1.20
N VAL A 87 -6.25 9.11 -0.89
CA VAL A 87 -7.48 8.53 -1.42
C VAL A 87 -8.05 9.51 -2.43
N GLU A 88 -8.41 9.04 -3.62
CA GLU A 88 -9.11 9.81 -4.65
C GLU A 88 -10.17 8.92 -5.29
N ASP A 89 -11.42 9.37 -5.33
CA ASP A 89 -12.55 8.65 -5.95
C ASP A 89 -12.69 7.18 -5.47
N GLY A 90 -12.46 6.93 -4.17
CA GLY A 90 -12.55 5.59 -3.59
C GLY A 90 -11.36 4.68 -3.89
N THR A 91 -10.36 5.16 -4.65
CA THR A 91 -9.10 4.45 -4.89
C THR A 91 -8.00 4.97 -3.99
N ILE A 92 -7.07 4.09 -3.61
CA ILE A 92 -5.92 4.43 -2.80
C ILE A 92 -4.68 4.46 -3.70
N LEU A 93 -3.99 5.61 -3.75
CA LEU A 93 -2.67 5.69 -4.35
C LEU A 93 -1.63 5.15 -3.38
N VAL A 94 -0.99 4.05 -3.76
CA VAL A 94 0.04 3.36 -2.97
C VAL A 94 1.37 3.40 -3.70
N THR A 95 2.40 3.91 -3.02
CA THR A 95 3.79 3.80 -3.48
C THR A 95 4.48 2.63 -2.79
N ALA A 96 5.18 1.78 -3.55
CA ALA A 96 6.07 0.76 -3.02
C ALA A 96 7.43 0.77 -3.74
N TYR A 97 8.47 0.30 -3.04
CA TYR A 97 9.80 0.12 -3.60
C TYR A 97 10.12 -1.36 -3.68
N VAL A 98 10.18 -1.88 -4.90
CA VAL A 98 10.37 -3.32 -5.18
C VAL A 98 11.73 -3.59 -5.82
N ASP A 99 12.19 -4.82 -5.78
CA ASP A 99 13.56 -5.17 -6.19
C ASP A 99 13.74 -5.14 -7.71
N ASP A 100 12.75 -5.64 -8.45
CA ASP A 100 12.82 -5.78 -9.90
C ASP A 100 11.44 -5.81 -10.58
N ARG A 101 11.43 -5.93 -11.91
CA ARG A 101 10.18 -5.98 -12.70
C ARG A 101 9.38 -7.27 -12.47
N GLY A 102 10.02 -8.35 -12.05
CA GLY A 102 9.35 -9.59 -11.67
C GLY A 102 8.60 -9.44 -10.35
N ALA A 103 9.16 -8.68 -9.40
CA ALA A 103 8.48 -8.32 -8.15
C ALA A 103 7.21 -7.50 -8.39
N VAL A 104 7.21 -6.58 -9.36
CA VAL A 104 5.98 -5.86 -9.77
C VAL A 104 4.88 -6.83 -10.17
N ARG A 105 5.20 -7.86 -10.97
CA ARG A 105 4.20 -8.83 -11.42
C ARG A 105 3.61 -9.62 -10.27
N ARG A 106 4.47 -10.15 -9.37
CA ARG A 106 4.02 -10.87 -8.18
C ARG A 106 3.15 -10.00 -7.28
N LEU A 107 3.51 -8.73 -7.08
CA LEU A 107 2.72 -7.78 -6.30
C LEU A 107 1.33 -7.55 -6.91
N VAL A 108 1.25 -7.36 -8.23
CA VAL A 108 -0.04 -7.20 -8.91
C VAL A 108 -0.88 -8.48 -8.85
N GLU A 109 -0.26 -9.66 -8.92
CA GLU A 109 -0.95 -10.95 -8.76
C GLU A 109 -1.53 -11.09 -7.34
N GLU A 110 -0.75 -10.84 -6.29
CA GLU A 110 -1.22 -10.87 -4.90
C GLU A 110 -2.33 -9.84 -4.65
N LEU A 111 -2.21 -8.63 -5.20
CA LEU A 111 -3.26 -7.61 -5.05
C LEU A 111 -4.58 -8.03 -5.73
N ARG A 112 -4.54 -8.68 -6.89
CA ARG A 112 -5.76 -9.16 -7.57
C ARG A 112 -6.46 -10.31 -6.85
N GLU A 113 -5.73 -11.04 -6.02
CA GLU A 113 -6.33 -12.08 -5.18
C GLU A 113 -6.98 -11.47 -3.93
N ALA A 114 -6.42 -10.38 -3.41
CA ALA A 114 -6.88 -9.72 -2.18
C ALA A 114 -8.01 -8.70 -2.41
N VAL A 115 -7.98 -7.93 -3.52
CA VAL A 115 -8.91 -6.83 -3.80
C VAL A 115 -9.56 -6.89 -5.18
#